data_AF-A0A1R3IUR4-F1
#
_entry.id   AF-A0A1R3IUR4-F1
#
_cell.length_a   1.000
_cell.length_b   1.000
_cell.length_c   1.000
_cell.angle_alpha   90.00
_cell.angle_beta   90.00
_cell.angle_gamma   90.00
#
_symmetry.space_group_name_H-M   'P 1'
#
loop_
_entity.id
_entity.type
_entity.pdbx_description
1 polymer ?
#
loop_
_entity_poly.entity_id
_entity_poly.type
_entity_poly.pdbx_seq_one_letter_code
_entity_poly.pdbx_strand_id
1 'polypeptide(L)'
;MADLPPIEDLSIMAQDIIKIGQVEMNLDYPNMQPNHLFVVGHQSILRQIIKLLIGARLPFLDEVSKMVVLRWFNLDQTKLPTPEETVKKLQHGHIQKEIYIRGLANYSAPISKPKIPITDPFYVHLKSAKPRLSLDGDHHRVFLVTTAPNYGIRLNLQFSVNPLSATTNHKLGLNLQLKKDNWDEQPCKICKRSPNSSIRSVPPSIQTRLMLYNATGAASASFPLELANHHRNFQPHIVIITETRLPARHAKRFASSFELDQFHGLDALGLCRGSWIAWKGAFADVDVIDKASCKLTVDFKLTI
;
A
#
# COMPACT_ATOMS: atom_id res chain seq x y z
N MET A 1 34.79 -10.51 10.94
CA MET A 1 33.55 -9.71 10.75
C MET A 1 33.83 -8.32 11.31
N ALA A 2 33.33 -7.28 10.66
CA ALA A 2 33.43 -5.93 11.23
C ALA A 2 32.55 -5.85 12.47
N ASP A 3 33.13 -5.53 13.62
CA ASP A 3 32.35 -5.21 14.81
C ASP A 3 31.73 -3.82 14.60
N LEU A 4 30.47 -3.80 14.18
CA LEU A 4 29.67 -2.57 14.06
C LEU A 4 28.85 -2.41 15.34
N PRO A 5 28.69 -1.19 15.86
CA PRO A 5 27.94 -0.98 17.10
C PRO A 5 26.46 -1.34 16.94
N PRO A 6 25.74 -1.64 18.03
CA PRO A 6 24.27 -1.72 18.02
C PRO A 6 23.62 -0.53 17.31
N ILE A 7 22.47 -0.76 16.66
CA ILE A 7 21.79 0.31 15.89
C ILE A 7 21.29 1.42 16.81
N GLU A 8 20.97 1.09 18.06
CA GLU A 8 20.50 1.98 19.11
C GLU A 8 21.55 3.03 19.51
N ASP A 9 22.84 2.71 19.33
CA ASP A 9 23.96 3.59 19.65
C ASP A 9 24.25 4.61 18.54
N LEU A 10 23.56 4.51 17.40
CA LEU A 10 23.70 5.42 16.26
C LEU A 10 22.71 6.58 16.34
N SER A 11 23.03 7.70 15.69
CA SER A 11 22.09 8.81 15.52
C SER A 11 20.82 8.36 14.80
N ILE A 12 19.67 8.96 15.15
CA ILE A 12 18.36 8.65 14.55
C ILE A 12 18.40 8.71 13.01
N MET A 13 19.14 9.67 12.44
CA MET A 13 19.28 9.78 10.99
C MET A 13 20.03 8.60 10.37
N ALA A 14 21.07 8.07 11.02
CA ALA A 14 21.77 6.86 10.59
C ALA A 14 20.90 5.62 10.75
N GLN A 15 20.16 5.51 11.86
CA GLN A 15 19.19 4.43 12.06
C GLN A 15 18.15 4.39 10.93
N ASP A 16 17.61 5.54 10.53
CA ASP A 16 16.66 5.63 9.42
C ASP A 16 17.26 5.14 8.10
N ILE A 17 18.47 5.59 7.76
CA ILE A 17 19.16 5.15 6.53
C ILE A 17 19.39 3.64 6.56
N ILE A 18 19.84 3.11 7.71
CA ILE A 18 20.07 1.67 7.89
C ILE A 18 18.76 0.90 7.72
N LYS A 19 17.68 1.31 8.41
CA LYS A 19 16.35 0.67 8.32
C LYS A 19 15.82 0.68 6.88
N ILE A 20 16.02 1.77 6.13
CA ILE A 20 15.68 1.82 4.70
C ILE A 20 16.49 0.79 3.92
N GLY A 21 17.80 0.66 4.18
CA GLY A 21 18.64 -0.37 3.58
C GLY A 21 18.18 -1.78 3.91
N GLN A 22 17.82 -2.04 5.18
CA GLN A 22 17.32 -3.34 5.61
C GLN A 22 16.04 -3.73 4.87
N VAL A 23 15.09 -2.81 4.79
CA VAL A 23 13.81 -3.05 4.12
C VAL A 23 13.99 -3.15 2.60
N GLU A 24 14.52 -2.11 1.95
CA GLU A 24 14.48 -2.00 0.49
C GLU A 24 15.54 -2.86 -0.20
N MET A 25 16.70 -3.07 0.44
CA MET A 25 17.79 -3.87 -0.11
C MET A 25 17.85 -5.27 0.50
N ASN A 26 16.95 -5.63 1.42
CA ASN A 26 16.95 -6.90 2.13
C ASN A 26 18.32 -7.19 2.77
N LEU A 27 18.82 -6.22 3.53
CA LEU A 27 20.07 -6.29 4.28
C LEU A 27 19.79 -6.51 5.76
N ASP A 28 20.75 -7.10 6.48
CA ASP A 28 20.65 -7.29 7.92
C ASP A 28 21.74 -6.48 8.63
N TYR A 29 21.36 -5.51 9.46
CA TYR A 29 22.30 -4.81 10.33
C TYR A 29 22.38 -5.53 11.69
N PRO A 30 23.57 -5.67 12.30
CA PRO A 30 24.90 -5.28 11.81
C PRO A 30 25.55 -6.32 10.88
N ASN A 31 24.87 -7.44 10.60
CA ASN A 31 25.43 -8.62 9.96
C ASN A 31 25.71 -8.44 8.46
N MET A 32 26.99 -8.25 8.08
CA MET A 32 27.42 -8.31 6.69
C MET A 32 27.51 -9.76 6.18
N GLN A 33 26.37 -10.34 5.80
CA GLN A 33 26.27 -11.67 5.22
C GLN A 33 27.17 -11.83 3.96
N PRO A 34 27.52 -13.05 3.52
CA PRO A 34 28.39 -13.26 2.35
C PRO A 34 27.91 -12.55 1.06
N ASN A 35 26.58 -12.41 0.88
CA ASN A 35 25.97 -11.73 -0.26
C ASN A 35 25.84 -10.21 -0.08
N HIS A 36 26.17 -9.66 1.10
CA HIS A 36 26.00 -8.24 1.42
C HIS A 36 26.71 -7.33 0.41
N LEU A 37 27.99 -7.61 0.13
CA LEU A 37 28.79 -6.83 -0.82
C LEU A 37 28.27 -6.94 -2.26
N PHE A 38 27.66 -8.06 -2.62
CA PHE A 38 27.05 -8.24 -3.94
C PHE A 38 25.80 -7.36 -4.07
N VAL A 39 24.90 -7.42 -3.08
CA VAL A 39 23.65 -6.63 -3.05
C VAL A 39 23.97 -5.13 -3.04
N VAL A 40 24.88 -4.72 -2.16
CA VAL A 40 25.33 -3.33 -2.04
C VAL A 40 26.13 -2.88 -3.25
N GLY A 41 26.88 -3.79 -3.88
CA GLY A 41 27.69 -3.54 -5.07
C GLY A 41 26.89 -3.43 -6.37
N HIS A 42 25.68 -3.97 -6.42
CA HIS A 42 24.83 -3.96 -7.60
C HIS A 42 24.42 -2.52 -7.99
N GLN A 43 24.64 -2.13 -9.25
CA GLN A 43 24.31 -0.79 -9.76
C GLN A 43 22.81 -0.69 -10.07
N SER A 44 21.98 -0.64 -9.02
CA SER A 44 20.54 -0.43 -9.13
C SER A 44 20.17 1.03 -8.91
N ILE A 45 18.96 1.40 -9.36
CA ILE A 45 18.37 2.70 -9.04
C ILE A 45 18.22 2.89 -7.52
N LEU A 46 17.94 1.80 -6.79
CA LEU A 46 17.84 1.82 -5.34
C LEU A 46 19.18 2.16 -4.68
N ARG A 47 20.29 1.61 -5.15
CA ARG A 47 21.62 1.99 -4.67
C ARG A 47 21.90 3.48 -4.90
N GLN A 48 21.50 4.01 -6.05
CA GLN A 48 21.63 5.45 -6.32
C GLN A 48 20.81 6.28 -5.34
N ILE A 49 19.56 5.88 -5.06
CA ILE A 49 18.71 6.55 -4.07
C ILE A 49 19.35 6.52 -2.68
N ILE A 50 19.86 5.37 -2.23
CA ILE A 50 20.55 5.26 -0.93
C ILE A 50 21.76 6.19 -0.88
N LYS A 51 22.59 6.25 -1.93
CA LYS A 51 23.72 7.19 -2.00
C LYS A 51 23.26 8.65 -1.89
N LEU A 52 22.15 9.01 -2.53
CA LEU A 52 21.59 10.36 -2.46
C LEU A 52 21.03 10.67 -1.07
N LEU A 53 20.34 9.72 -0.43
CA LEU A 53 19.86 9.89 0.96
C LEU A 53 21.02 10.05 1.94
N ILE A 54 22.09 9.26 1.78
CA ILE A 54 23.32 9.39 2.56
C ILE A 54 23.98 10.74 2.28
N GLY A 55 24.20 11.11 1.02
CA GLY A 55 24.82 12.40 0.65
C GLY A 55 24.06 13.61 1.20
N ALA A 56 22.73 13.56 1.20
CA ALA A 56 21.88 14.63 1.73
C ALA A 56 21.96 14.76 3.26
N ARG A 57 22.22 13.64 3.96
CA ARG A 57 22.21 13.57 5.43
C ARG A 57 23.60 13.57 6.05
N LEU A 58 24.65 13.30 5.26
CA LEU A 58 26.03 13.14 5.72
C LEU A 58 26.53 14.30 6.59
N PRO A 59 26.25 15.59 6.27
CA PRO A 59 26.69 16.71 7.10
C PRO A 59 26.05 16.77 8.50
N PHE A 60 24.97 16.01 8.72
CA PHE A 60 24.19 16.02 9.97
C PHE A 60 24.40 14.76 10.81
N LEU A 61 25.22 13.81 10.34
CA LEU A 61 25.59 12.61 11.10
C LEU A 61 26.79 12.92 12.00
N ASP A 62 26.81 12.36 13.21
CA ASP A 62 28.03 12.30 14.01
C ASP A 62 29.07 11.38 13.32
N GLU A 63 30.36 11.52 13.69
CA GLU A 63 31.44 10.79 13.02
C GLU A 63 31.34 9.26 13.17
N VAL A 64 30.79 8.75 14.29
CA VAL A 64 30.58 7.31 14.48
C VAL A 64 29.52 6.81 13.52
N SER A 65 28.35 7.46 13.51
CA SER A 65 27.25 7.18 12.59
C SER A 65 27.68 7.24 11.12
N LYS A 66 28.45 8.27 10.75
CA LYS A 66 28.97 8.46 9.40
C LYS A 66 29.88 7.31 8.98
N MET A 67 30.85 6.94 9.82
CA MET A 67 31.75 5.81 9.56
C MET A 67 30.98 4.50 9.39
N VAL A 68 30.02 4.23 10.28
CA VAL A 68 29.20 3.01 10.26
C VAL A 68 28.36 2.93 8.99
N VAL A 69 27.65 4.01 8.62
CA VAL A 69 26.83 4.07 7.40
C VAL A 69 27.68 3.86 6.15
N LEU A 70 28.81 4.59 6.02
CA LEU A 70 29.70 4.44 4.87
C LEU A 70 30.27 3.02 4.77
N ARG A 71 30.72 2.46 5.89
CA ARG A 71 31.28 1.11 5.95
C ARG A 71 30.23 0.05 5.64
N TRP A 72 29.04 0.13 6.23
CA TRP A 72 27.98 -0.85 6.04
C TRP A 72 27.43 -0.83 4.61
N PHE A 73 27.28 0.34 3.98
CA PHE A 73 26.92 0.43 2.57
C PHE A 73 28.12 0.33 1.60
N ASN A 74 29.31 -0.04 2.07
CA ASN A 74 30.54 -0.14 1.27
C ASN A 74 30.71 1.06 0.32
N LEU A 75 30.58 2.27 0.88
CA LEU A 75 30.67 3.54 0.18
C LEU A 75 31.95 4.27 0.59
N ASP A 76 32.66 4.73 -0.43
CA ASP A 76 33.73 5.70 -0.27
C ASP A 76 33.11 7.10 -0.24
N GLN A 77 33.48 7.91 0.76
CA GLN A 77 32.98 9.28 0.88
C GLN A 77 33.27 10.12 -0.37
N THR A 78 34.39 9.87 -1.05
CA THR A 78 34.77 10.58 -2.28
C THR A 78 33.88 10.25 -3.47
N LYS A 79 33.13 9.14 -3.41
CA LYS A 79 32.20 8.69 -4.45
C LYS A 79 30.76 9.13 -4.20
N LEU A 80 30.51 9.84 -3.09
CA LEU A 80 29.22 10.44 -2.82
C LEU A 80 29.08 11.77 -3.58
N PRO A 81 27.89 12.09 -4.09
CA PRO A 81 27.64 13.40 -4.68
C PRO A 81 27.79 14.51 -3.63
N THR A 82 28.18 15.70 -4.06
CA THR A 82 28.16 16.90 -3.19
C THR A 82 26.73 17.22 -2.74
N PRO A 83 26.52 18.06 -1.71
CA PRO A 83 25.17 18.48 -1.32
C PRO A 83 24.36 19.08 -2.49
N GLU A 84 24.98 19.91 -3.32
CA GLU A 84 24.37 20.56 -4.48
C GLU A 84 23.99 19.53 -5.56
N GLU A 85 24.91 18.62 -5.87
CA GLU A 85 24.64 17.52 -6.80
C GLU A 85 23.55 16.59 -6.29
N THR A 86 23.51 16.36 -4.97
CA THR A 86 22.51 15.53 -4.31
C THR A 86 21.13 16.13 -4.47
N VAL A 87 20.97 17.43 -4.16
CA VAL A 87 19.70 18.15 -4.34
C VAL A 87 19.25 18.09 -5.80
N LYS A 88 20.17 18.36 -6.74
CA LYS A 88 19.89 18.30 -8.17
C LYS A 88 19.41 16.90 -8.59
N LYS A 89 20.11 15.84 -8.20
CA LYS A 89 19.74 14.46 -8.55
C LYS A 89 18.45 13.99 -7.89
N LEU A 90 18.17 14.40 -6.64
CA LEU A 90 16.91 14.13 -5.96
C LEU A 90 15.71 14.81 -6.64
N GLN A 91 15.92 15.87 -7.40
CA GLN A 91 14.89 16.53 -8.21
C GLN A 91 14.63 15.83 -9.56
N HIS A 92 15.44 14.83 -9.96
CA HIS A 92 15.20 14.12 -11.21
C HIS A 92 13.93 13.26 -11.11
N GLY A 93 13.04 13.39 -12.10
CA GLY A 93 11.70 12.77 -12.06
C GLY A 93 11.69 11.24 -11.88
N HIS A 94 12.68 10.52 -12.41
CA HIS A 94 12.77 9.07 -12.22
C HIS A 94 13.25 8.67 -10.81
N ILE A 95 14.13 9.47 -10.19
CA ILE A 95 14.56 9.28 -8.79
C ILE A 95 13.40 9.56 -7.85
N GLN A 96 12.72 10.70 -8.04
CA GLN A 96 11.52 11.03 -7.28
C GLN A 96 10.47 9.94 -7.39
N LYS A 97 10.19 9.48 -8.61
CA LYS A 97 9.26 8.37 -8.84
C LYS A 97 9.60 7.15 -8.00
N GLU A 98 10.84 6.67 -8.06
CA GLU A 98 11.25 5.50 -7.26
C GLU A 98 11.14 5.73 -5.75
N ILE A 99 11.52 6.92 -5.26
CA ILE A 99 11.36 7.29 -3.85
C ILE A 99 9.88 7.21 -3.43
N TYR A 100 8.98 7.80 -4.22
CA TYR A 100 7.55 7.83 -3.87
C TYR A 100 6.88 6.47 -4.01
N ILE A 101 7.11 5.72 -5.09
CA ILE A 101 6.45 4.41 -5.28
C ILE A 101 6.85 3.38 -4.22
N ARG A 102 8.03 3.54 -3.60
CA ARG A 102 8.51 2.72 -2.48
C ARG A 102 8.05 3.24 -1.11
N GLY A 103 7.54 4.46 -1.05
CA GLY A 103 7.15 5.09 0.21
C GLY A 103 8.32 5.61 1.03
N LEU A 104 9.45 5.90 0.38
CA LEU A 104 10.60 6.53 1.00
C LEU A 104 10.39 8.04 1.18
N ALA A 105 9.34 8.61 0.63
CA ALA A 105 8.85 9.95 0.93
C ALA A 105 7.33 9.99 0.74
N ASN A 106 6.64 10.94 1.38
CA ASN A 106 5.20 11.14 1.17
C ASN A 106 4.92 12.19 0.09
N TYR A 107 5.17 13.45 0.40
CA TYR A 107 4.87 14.58 -0.51
C TYR A 107 5.96 15.65 -0.56
N SER A 108 6.77 15.78 0.49
CA SER A 108 7.96 16.65 0.52
C SER A 108 9.22 15.80 0.66
N ALA A 109 9.86 15.52 -0.47
CA ALA A 109 11.26 15.09 -0.44
C ALA A 109 12.11 16.21 0.21
N PRO A 110 13.10 15.89 1.07
CA PRO A 110 13.69 14.57 1.31
C PRO A 110 13.33 13.95 2.68
N ILE A 111 12.10 14.13 3.19
CA ILE A 111 11.73 13.50 4.47
C ILE A 111 11.53 11.99 4.23
N SER A 112 12.58 11.20 4.44
CA SER A 112 12.48 9.74 4.46
C SER A 112 12.11 9.25 5.84
N LYS A 113 10.96 8.58 5.93
CA LYS A 113 10.53 7.81 7.09
C LYS A 113 10.67 6.33 6.73
N PRO A 114 11.49 5.56 7.46
CA PRO A 114 11.53 4.13 7.25
C PRO A 114 10.13 3.55 7.46
N LYS A 115 9.74 2.59 6.62
CA LYS A 115 8.49 1.87 6.83
C LYS A 115 8.65 0.97 8.04
N ILE A 116 7.73 1.12 8.99
CA ILE A 116 7.65 0.27 10.17
C ILE A 116 6.60 -0.80 9.84
N PRO A 117 6.92 -2.10 9.94
CA PRO A 117 5.94 -3.15 9.74
C PRO A 117 4.72 -2.95 10.64
N ILE A 118 3.53 -3.16 10.10
CA ILE A 118 2.29 -3.05 10.87
C ILE A 118 2.09 -4.33 11.66
N THR A 119 2.17 -4.24 12.98
CA THR A 119 1.95 -5.39 13.87
C THR A 119 0.55 -5.41 14.46
N ASP A 120 -0.07 -4.25 14.66
CA ASP A 120 -1.39 -4.11 15.28
C ASP A 120 -2.38 -3.36 14.37
N PRO A 121 -3.34 -4.07 13.74
CA PRO A 121 -4.34 -3.45 12.89
C PRO A 121 -5.49 -2.83 13.70
N PHE A 122 -6.11 -1.77 13.15
CA PHE A 122 -7.28 -1.15 13.76
C PHE A 122 -8.55 -1.93 13.44
N TYR A 123 -9.31 -2.32 14.47
CA TYR A 123 -10.59 -3.03 14.29
C TYR A 123 -11.76 -2.05 14.26
N VAL A 124 -12.61 -2.17 13.24
CA VAL A 124 -13.80 -1.32 13.07
C VAL A 124 -15.02 -2.19 12.80
N HIS A 125 -16.03 -2.10 13.66
CA HIS A 125 -17.29 -2.80 13.49
C HIS A 125 -18.39 -1.84 13.01
N LEU A 126 -18.92 -2.09 11.82
CA LEU A 126 -19.89 -1.22 11.16
C LEU A 126 -21.31 -1.72 11.41
N LYS A 127 -22.07 -0.97 12.22
CA LYS A 127 -23.48 -1.27 12.54
C LYS A 127 -24.48 -0.58 11.61
N SER A 128 -24.08 0.51 10.98
CA SER A 128 -24.95 1.28 10.06
C SER A 128 -25.03 0.62 8.69
N ALA A 129 -26.16 0.77 8.01
CA ALA A 129 -26.32 0.36 6.62
C ALA A 129 -25.50 1.20 5.64
N LYS A 130 -25.18 2.45 5.98
CA LYS A 130 -24.44 3.38 5.10
C LYS A 130 -23.20 3.98 5.78
N PRO A 131 -22.25 3.15 6.24
CA PRO A 131 -21.09 3.65 6.96
C PRO A 131 -20.13 4.38 6.02
N ARG A 132 -19.38 5.33 6.57
CA ARG A 132 -18.33 6.07 5.87
C ARG A 132 -17.07 6.04 6.72
N LEU A 133 -15.94 5.76 6.08
CA LEU A 133 -14.61 5.78 6.67
C LEU A 133 -13.74 6.79 5.92
N SER A 134 -12.88 7.50 6.66
CA SER A 134 -11.86 8.38 6.07
C SER A 134 -10.49 7.89 6.52
N LEU A 135 -9.55 7.82 5.59
CA LEU A 135 -8.18 7.38 5.82
C LEU A 135 -7.23 8.51 5.41
N ASP A 136 -6.32 8.85 6.31
CA ASP A 136 -5.20 9.73 6.01
C ASP A 136 -4.16 8.95 5.19
N GLY A 137 -3.88 9.45 3.99
CA GLY A 137 -2.95 8.86 3.03
C GLY A 137 -1.50 8.84 3.50
N ASP A 138 -1.11 9.68 4.45
CA ASP A 138 0.28 9.77 4.90
C ASP A 138 0.69 8.69 5.91
N HIS A 139 -0.29 7.90 6.38
CA HIS A 139 -0.09 6.92 7.44
C HIS A 139 -0.18 5.49 6.92
N HIS A 140 0.94 4.76 6.97
CA HIS A 140 0.99 3.32 6.70
C HIS A 140 0.25 2.58 7.82
N ARG A 141 -0.98 2.11 7.54
CA ARG A 141 -1.90 1.49 8.52
C ARG A 141 -2.77 0.42 7.87
N VAL A 142 -3.22 -0.53 8.70
CA VAL A 142 -4.21 -1.55 8.33
C VAL A 142 -5.47 -1.35 9.18
N PHE A 143 -6.63 -1.38 8.53
CA PHE A 143 -7.93 -1.44 9.19
C PHE A 143 -8.62 -2.75 8.83
N LEU A 144 -9.11 -3.45 9.85
CA LEU A 144 -9.94 -4.64 9.72
C LEU A 144 -11.39 -4.25 10.01
N VAL A 145 -12.16 -4.18 8.95
CA VAL A 145 -13.54 -3.69 8.98
C VAL A 145 -14.47 -4.89 8.89
N THR A 146 -15.42 -4.96 9.81
CA THR A 146 -16.43 -6.01 9.83
C THR A 146 -17.82 -5.38 9.74
N THR A 147 -18.66 -5.85 8.81
CA THR A 147 -20.00 -5.31 8.59
C THR A 147 -21.07 -6.03 9.42
N ALA A 148 -22.29 -5.47 9.46
CA ALA A 148 -23.47 -6.25 9.78
C ALA A 148 -23.72 -7.32 8.67
N PRO A 149 -24.40 -8.44 8.99
CA PRO A 149 -24.82 -9.42 7.98
C PRO A 149 -25.57 -8.75 6.83
N ASN A 150 -25.15 -9.04 5.59
CA ASN A 150 -25.66 -8.40 4.38
C ASN A 150 -25.65 -9.40 3.22
N TYR A 151 -26.45 -9.10 2.19
CA TYR A 151 -26.51 -9.88 0.96
C TYR A 151 -25.58 -9.33 -0.12
N GLY A 152 -25.10 -8.10 0.04
CA GLY A 152 -24.30 -7.38 -0.94
C GLY A 152 -23.84 -6.01 -0.43
N ILE A 153 -22.83 -5.46 -1.10
CA ILE A 153 -22.21 -4.20 -0.73
C ILE A 153 -21.98 -3.35 -1.96
N ARG A 154 -22.57 -2.16 -1.98
CA ARG A 154 -22.09 -1.10 -2.88
C ARG A 154 -20.96 -0.35 -2.19
N LEU A 155 -19.77 -0.43 -2.77
CA LEU A 155 -18.56 0.20 -2.29
C LEU A 155 -18.26 1.42 -3.14
N ASN A 156 -18.07 2.57 -2.50
CA ASN A 156 -17.62 3.80 -3.11
C ASN A 156 -16.26 4.19 -2.51
N LEU A 157 -15.22 4.11 -3.32
CA LEU A 157 -13.87 4.54 -2.98
C LEU A 157 -13.56 5.83 -3.70
N GLN A 158 -13.18 6.86 -2.96
CA GLN A 158 -12.80 8.16 -3.50
C GLN A 158 -11.54 8.64 -2.80
N PHE A 159 -10.68 9.39 -3.50
CA PHE A 159 -9.63 10.14 -2.83
C PHE A 159 -9.65 11.61 -3.24
N SER A 160 -9.10 12.44 -2.36
CA SER A 160 -8.89 13.87 -2.57
C SER A 160 -7.50 14.25 -2.09
N VAL A 161 -6.92 15.31 -2.66
CA VAL A 161 -5.63 15.87 -2.23
C VAL A 161 -5.87 17.22 -1.58
N ASN A 162 -5.29 17.41 -0.40
CA ASN A 162 -5.23 18.72 0.22
C ASN A 162 -4.10 19.51 -0.43
N PRO A 163 -4.37 20.61 -1.16
CA PRO A 163 -3.32 21.35 -1.86
C PRO A 163 -2.34 22.06 -0.91
N LEU A 164 -2.74 22.34 0.34
CA LEU A 164 -1.90 23.04 1.31
C LEU A 164 -0.90 22.11 1.98
N SER A 165 -1.34 20.95 2.43
CA SER A 165 -0.48 19.96 3.09
C SER A 165 0.11 18.94 2.12
N ALA A 166 -0.32 18.98 0.86
CA ALA A 166 -0.09 17.96 -0.16
C ALA A 166 -0.57 16.54 0.20
N THR A 167 -1.13 16.31 1.38
CA THR A 167 -1.61 14.98 1.82
C THR A 167 -2.84 14.50 1.06
N THR A 168 -3.01 13.19 0.99
CA THR A 168 -4.23 12.55 0.46
C THR A 168 -5.19 12.18 1.58
N ASN A 169 -6.49 12.27 1.30
CA ASN A 169 -7.54 11.70 2.13
C ASN A 169 -8.37 10.74 1.28
N HIS A 170 -8.47 9.49 1.71
CA HIS A 170 -9.28 8.45 1.07
C HIS A 170 -10.59 8.30 1.83
N LYS A 171 -11.70 8.35 1.11
CA LYS A 171 -13.04 8.15 1.63
C LYS A 171 -13.56 6.81 1.11
N LEU A 172 -13.96 5.96 2.03
CA LEU A 172 -14.67 4.72 1.75
C LEU A 172 -16.10 4.85 2.23
N GLY A 173 -17.06 4.91 1.30
CA GLY A 173 -18.47 4.79 1.60
C GLY A 173 -18.94 3.37 1.30
N LEU A 174 -19.68 2.76 2.21
CA LEU A 174 -20.36 1.50 1.95
C LEU A 174 -21.88 1.73 1.98
N ASN A 175 -22.60 0.95 1.20
CA ASN A 175 -24.05 0.81 1.29
C ASN A 175 -24.38 -0.68 1.33
N LEU A 176 -24.69 -1.16 2.53
CA LEU A 176 -24.96 -2.56 2.84
C LEU A 176 -26.40 -2.91 2.48
N GLN A 177 -26.56 -4.00 1.74
CA GLN A 177 -27.87 -4.54 1.41
C GLN A 177 -28.32 -5.49 2.52
N LEU A 178 -29.07 -4.94 3.48
CA LEU A 178 -29.54 -5.69 4.65
C LEU A 178 -30.85 -6.45 4.38
N LYS A 179 -31.58 -6.08 3.32
CA LYS A 179 -32.82 -6.74 2.90
C LYS A 179 -32.60 -7.48 1.59
N LYS A 180 -33.30 -8.60 1.46
CA LYS A 180 -33.26 -9.51 0.31
C LYS A 180 -33.93 -8.94 -0.95
N ASP A 181 -34.90 -8.06 -0.76
CA ASP A 181 -35.93 -7.75 -1.76
C ASP A 181 -35.46 -6.90 -2.95
N ASN A 182 -34.19 -6.52 -3.02
CA ASN A 182 -33.68 -5.51 -3.97
C ASN A 182 -32.81 -6.05 -5.11
N TRP A 183 -32.64 -7.37 -5.22
CA TRP A 183 -31.65 -7.90 -6.15
C TRP A 183 -32.12 -8.00 -7.61
N ASP A 184 -33.34 -8.44 -7.90
CA ASP A 184 -33.69 -8.76 -9.28
C ASP A 184 -35.20 -8.88 -9.54
N GLU A 185 -36.00 -7.91 -9.06
CA GLU A 185 -37.38 -7.77 -9.55
C GLU A 185 -37.53 -6.57 -10.51
N GLN A 186 -36.47 -6.23 -11.26
CA GLN A 186 -36.73 -5.53 -12.52
C GLN A 186 -37.13 -6.57 -13.57
N PRO A 187 -38.40 -6.60 -14.00
CA PRO A 187 -38.83 -7.52 -15.04
C PRO A 187 -37.97 -7.30 -16.29
N CYS A 188 -37.68 -8.37 -17.01
CA CYS A 188 -36.90 -8.29 -18.25
C CYS A 188 -37.48 -7.19 -19.15
N LYS A 189 -36.67 -6.18 -19.49
CA LYS A 189 -37.12 -4.99 -20.23
C LYS A 189 -37.76 -5.33 -21.58
N ILE A 190 -37.40 -6.48 -22.18
CA ILE A 190 -37.86 -6.90 -23.51
C ILE A 190 -39.14 -7.71 -23.42
N CYS A 191 -39.18 -8.76 -22.58
CA CYS A 191 -40.32 -9.68 -22.57
C CYS A 191 -41.34 -9.41 -21.45
N LYS A 192 -41.03 -8.50 -20.50
CA LYS A 192 -41.81 -8.21 -19.29
C LYS A 192 -42.17 -9.42 -18.42
N ARG A 193 -41.67 -10.61 -18.76
CA ARG A 193 -41.84 -11.80 -17.92
C ARG A 193 -40.91 -11.63 -16.73
N SER A 194 -41.50 -11.66 -15.54
CA SER A 194 -40.73 -11.94 -14.33
C SER A 194 -39.98 -13.25 -14.55
N PRO A 195 -38.69 -13.35 -14.24
CA PRO A 195 -37.99 -14.62 -14.31
C PRO A 195 -38.84 -15.64 -13.56
N ASN A 196 -39.25 -16.71 -14.24
CA ASN A 196 -40.02 -17.78 -13.61
C ASN A 196 -39.32 -18.12 -12.29
N SER A 197 -40.08 -18.09 -11.21
CA SER A 197 -39.69 -18.31 -9.81
C SER A 197 -39.23 -19.75 -9.58
N SER A 198 -38.33 -20.25 -10.42
CA SER A 198 -37.46 -21.35 -10.06
C SER A 198 -36.81 -20.95 -8.74
N ILE A 199 -37.04 -21.78 -7.72
CA ILE A 199 -36.63 -21.59 -6.35
C ILE A 199 -35.09 -21.62 -6.34
N ARG A 200 -34.44 -20.52 -6.72
CA ARG A 200 -33.02 -20.33 -6.44
C ARG A 200 -32.96 -20.05 -4.95
N SER A 201 -32.39 -21.00 -4.20
CA SER A 201 -32.07 -20.81 -2.79
C SER A 201 -31.21 -19.56 -2.68
N VAL A 202 -31.76 -18.52 -2.06
CA VAL A 202 -31.02 -17.27 -1.93
C VAL A 202 -29.91 -17.50 -0.91
N PRO A 203 -28.66 -17.08 -1.23
CA PRO A 203 -27.55 -17.22 -0.31
C PRO A 203 -27.86 -16.56 1.03
N PRO A 204 -27.44 -17.15 2.16
CA PRO A 204 -27.63 -16.55 3.47
C PRO A 204 -26.91 -15.19 3.55
N SER A 205 -27.47 -14.24 4.31
CA SER A 205 -26.73 -13.01 4.61
C SER A 205 -25.47 -13.35 5.40
N ILE A 206 -24.33 -12.79 5.00
CA ILE A 206 -23.06 -13.01 5.69
C ILE A 206 -22.49 -11.71 6.23
N GLN A 207 -21.72 -11.82 7.31
CA GLN A 207 -20.91 -10.72 7.82
C GLN A 207 -19.67 -10.57 6.94
N THR A 208 -19.52 -9.41 6.29
CA THR A 208 -18.41 -9.18 5.37
C THR A 208 -17.21 -8.62 6.11
N ARG A 209 -16.04 -9.24 5.89
CA ARG A 209 -14.76 -8.78 6.40
C ARG A 209 -14.00 -8.05 5.30
N LEU A 210 -13.61 -6.82 5.56
CA LEU A 210 -12.80 -6.01 4.66
C LEU A 210 -11.46 -5.69 5.31
N MET A 211 -10.38 -5.74 4.55
CA MET A 211 -9.07 -5.24 4.96
C MET A 211 -8.74 -4.00 4.15
N LEU A 212 -8.57 -2.86 4.82
CA LEU A 212 -8.12 -1.62 4.20
C LEU A 212 -6.65 -1.43 4.55
N TYR A 213 -5.79 -1.47 3.55
CA TYR A 213 -4.34 -1.39 3.68
C TYR A 213 -3.84 -0.10 3.04
N ASN A 214 -3.39 0.88 3.84
CA ASN A 214 -2.73 2.05 3.29
C ASN A 214 -1.24 1.74 3.05
N ALA A 215 -0.86 1.53 1.79
CA ALA A 215 0.46 1.01 1.43
C ALA A 215 1.57 2.05 1.43
N THR A 216 1.22 3.35 1.35
CA THR A 216 2.15 4.47 1.24
C THR A 216 3.26 4.27 0.19
N GLY A 217 3.03 3.43 -0.83
CA GLY A 217 4.04 2.99 -1.80
C GLY A 217 4.15 1.46 -1.89
N ALA A 218 3.40 0.86 -2.82
CA ALA A 218 3.34 -0.59 -3.01
C ALA A 218 4.58 -1.21 -3.71
N ALA A 219 5.56 -0.39 -4.14
CA ALA A 219 6.82 -0.89 -4.69
C ALA A 219 7.88 -1.20 -3.62
N SER A 220 7.58 -0.95 -2.35
CA SER A 220 8.47 -1.32 -1.25
C SER A 220 8.71 -2.83 -1.24
N ALA A 221 9.93 -3.24 -0.89
CA ALA A 221 10.29 -4.65 -0.86
C ALA A 221 9.54 -5.46 0.22
N SER A 222 9.14 -4.84 1.34
CA SER A 222 8.39 -5.54 2.41
C SER A 222 6.89 -5.67 2.11
N PHE A 223 6.34 -4.80 1.25
CA PHE A 223 4.90 -4.72 1.00
C PHE A 223 4.23 -6.05 0.61
N PRO A 224 4.75 -6.86 -0.35
CA PRO A 224 4.13 -8.14 -0.69
C PRO A 224 4.03 -9.09 0.52
N LEU A 225 5.10 -9.20 1.31
CA LEU A 225 5.15 -10.10 2.45
C LEU A 225 4.22 -9.65 3.58
N GLU A 226 4.24 -8.36 3.91
CA GLU A 226 3.33 -7.78 4.92
C GLU A 226 1.86 -8.00 4.55
N LEU A 227 1.49 -7.69 3.30
CA LEU A 227 0.14 -7.91 2.81
C LEU A 227 -0.26 -9.39 2.85
N ALA A 228 0.66 -10.31 2.51
CA ALA A 228 0.45 -11.76 2.61
C ALA A 228 0.12 -12.18 4.04
N ASN A 229 0.92 -11.71 4.99
CA ASN A 229 0.79 -12.06 6.40
C ASN A 229 -0.54 -11.57 6.95
N HIS A 230 -0.92 -10.32 6.67
CA HIS A 230 -2.22 -9.82 7.10
C HIS A 230 -3.38 -10.56 6.43
N HIS A 231 -3.30 -10.85 5.12
CA HIS A 231 -4.33 -11.60 4.43
C HIS A 231 -4.51 -13.01 5.04
N ARG A 232 -3.41 -13.72 5.27
CA ARG A 232 -3.44 -15.07 5.87
C ARG A 232 -4.02 -15.05 7.29
N ASN A 233 -3.60 -14.08 8.10
CA ASN A 233 -3.98 -14.00 9.51
C ASN A 233 -5.45 -13.59 9.70
N PHE A 234 -5.99 -12.72 8.85
CA PHE A 234 -7.32 -12.14 9.03
C PHE A 234 -8.38 -12.66 8.06
N GLN A 235 -7.97 -13.36 7.00
CA GLN A 235 -8.84 -13.94 5.98
C GLN A 235 -9.97 -12.98 5.53
N PRO A 236 -9.63 -11.75 5.07
CA PRO A 236 -10.62 -10.81 4.61
C PRO A 236 -11.31 -11.32 3.35
N HIS A 237 -12.58 -10.95 3.15
CA HIS A 237 -13.30 -11.26 1.92
C HIS A 237 -12.95 -10.29 0.79
N ILE A 238 -12.75 -9.02 1.15
CA ILE A 238 -12.39 -7.94 0.23
C ILE A 238 -11.16 -7.23 0.78
N VAL A 239 -10.15 -7.03 -0.07
CA VAL A 239 -8.94 -6.27 0.25
C VAL A 239 -8.95 -4.98 -0.54
N ILE A 240 -8.81 -3.84 0.15
CA ILE A 240 -8.72 -2.50 -0.44
C ILE A 240 -7.33 -1.96 -0.10
N ILE A 241 -6.57 -1.57 -1.10
CA ILE A 241 -5.21 -1.06 -0.93
C ILE A 241 -5.20 0.39 -1.42
N THR A 242 -4.82 1.34 -0.56
CA THR A 242 -4.71 2.77 -0.90
C THR A 242 -3.26 3.21 -0.94
N GLU A 243 -2.98 4.37 -1.54
CA GLU A 243 -1.62 4.88 -1.76
C GLU A 243 -0.69 3.84 -2.36
N THR A 244 -1.16 3.14 -3.38
CA THR A 244 -0.34 2.14 -4.05
C THR A 244 0.82 2.78 -4.80
N ARG A 245 0.63 4.00 -5.30
CA ARG A 245 1.57 4.82 -6.09
C ARG A 245 2.10 4.08 -7.32
N LEU A 246 1.39 3.03 -7.70
CA LEU A 246 1.69 2.17 -8.82
C LEU A 246 0.46 2.08 -9.72
N PRO A 247 0.65 1.97 -11.05
CA PRO A 247 -0.46 1.72 -11.96
C PRO A 247 -1.20 0.41 -11.61
N ALA A 248 -2.50 0.37 -11.87
CA ALA A 248 -3.38 -0.76 -11.58
C ALA A 248 -2.96 -2.07 -12.26
N ARG A 249 -2.21 -2.01 -13.37
CA ARG A 249 -1.63 -3.22 -14.00
C ARG A 249 -0.71 -4.01 -13.07
N HIS A 250 -0.12 -3.37 -12.07
CA HIS A 250 0.71 -4.05 -11.08
C HIS A 250 -0.14 -4.83 -10.07
N ALA A 251 -1.40 -4.45 -9.84
CA ALA A 251 -2.30 -5.10 -8.89
C ALA A 251 -2.45 -6.60 -9.18
N LYS A 252 -2.51 -7.01 -10.46
CA LYS A 252 -2.64 -8.43 -10.85
C LYS A 252 -1.50 -9.30 -10.30
N ARG A 253 -0.27 -8.79 -10.34
CA ARG A 253 0.91 -9.51 -9.82
C ARG A 253 0.82 -9.71 -8.31
N PHE A 254 0.28 -8.72 -7.59
CA PHE A 254 0.06 -8.82 -6.16
C PHE A 254 -1.12 -9.76 -5.85
N ALA A 255 -2.27 -9.56 -6.46
CA ALA A 255 -3.48 -10.35 -6.22
C ALA A 255 -3.24 -11.87 -6.41
N SER A 256 -2.55 -12.24 -7.49
CA SER A 256 -2.16 -13.64 -7.76
C SER A 256 -1.28 -14.29 -6.68
N SER A 257 -0.62 -13.50 -5.84
CA SER A 257 0.19 -14.00 -4.72
C SER A 257 -0.64 -14.36 -3.47
N PHE A 258 -1.93 -14.00 -3.42
CA PHE A 258 -2.77 -14.07 -2.21
C PHE A 258 -4.08 -14.85 -2.42
N GLU A 259 -4.17 -15.69 -3.44
CA GLU A 259 -5.42 -16.39 -3.83
C GLU A 259 -6.58 -15.43 -4.18
N LEU A 260 -6.28 -14.16 -4.45
CA LEU A 260 -7.24 -13.18 -4.94
C LEU A 260 -7.15 -13.17 -6.46
N ASP A 261 -8.13 -13.76 -7.12
CA ASP A 261 -8.16 -13.93 -8.58
C ASP A 261 -8.85 -12.77 -9.31
N GLN A 262 -9.62 -11.94 -8.58
CA GLN A 262 -10.31 -10.79 -9.13
C GLN A 262 -9.79 -9.48 -8.55
N PHE A 263 -9.69 -8.45 -9.39
CA PHE A 263 -9.24 -7.12 -8.97
C PHE A 263 -9.73 -5.99 -9.87
N HIS A 264 -9.84 -4.81 -9.27
CA HIS A 264 -9.98 -3.53 -9.96
C HIS A 264 -9.04 -2.49 -9.34
N GLY A 265 -8.69 -1.49 -10.12
CA GLY A 265 -7.82 -0.42 -9.63
C GLY A 265 -8.01 0.91 -10.32
N LEU A 266 -7.70 1.95 -9.54
CA LEU A 266 -7.45 3.31 -9.99
C LEU A 266 -5.94 3.51 -10.12
N ASP A 267 -5.52 4.02 -11.27
CA ASP A 267 -4.12 4.38 -11.48
C ASP A 267 -3.72 5.53 -10.57
N ALA A 268 -2.45 5.56 -10.18
CA ALA A 268 -1.86 6.70 -9.51
C ALA A 268 -1.88 7.93 -10.43
N LEU A 269 -2.18 9.11 -9.86
CA LEU A 269 -2.11 10.38 -10.59
C LEU A 269 -0.85 11.13 -10.13
N GLY A 270 0.18 11.13 -10.97
CA GLY A 270 1.49 11.67 -10.63
C GLY A 270 2.29 10.71 -9.75
N LEU A 271 2.93 11.23 -8.70
CA LEU A 271 3.81 10.48 -7.81
C LEU A 271 3.11 9.86 -6.61
N CYS A 272 1.82 10.18 -6.43
CA CYS A 272 1.04 9.80 -5.26
C CYS A 272 -0.26 9.14 -5.68
N ARG A 273 -1.02 8.60 -4.72
CA ARG A 273 -2.36 8.01 -4.92
C ARG A 273 -2.32 6.63 -5.57
N GLY A 274 -3.45 6.22 -6.14
CA GLY A 274 -3.69 4.88 -6.63
C GLY A 274 -4.41 4.06 -5.57
N SER A 275 -5.36 3.25 -6.02
CA SER A 275 -6.09 2.36 -5.13
C SER A 275 -6.48 1.09 -5.84
N TRP A 276 -6.37 -0.04 -5.16
CA TRP A 276 -6.73 -1.35 -5.69
C TRP A 276 -7.81 -1.97 -4.80
N ILE A 277 -8.70 -2.74 -5.41
CA ILE A 277 -9.68 -3.58 -4.75
C ILE A 277 -9.47 -4.99 -5.29
N ALA A 278 -9.32 -5.97 -4.40
CA ALA A 278 -9.10 -7.36 -4.76
C ALA A 278 -9.97 -8.28 -3.89
N TRP A 279 -10.45 -9.38 -4.47
CA TRP A 279 -11.33 -10.36 -3.81
C TRP A 279 -11.20 -11.73 -4.48
N LYS A 280 -11.81 -12.76 -3.87
CA LYS A 280 -11.97 -14.08 -4.48
C LYS A 280 -13.22 -14.09 -5.37
N GLY A 281 -13.13 -14.50 -6.63
CA GLY A 281 -14.28 -14.55 -7.55
C GLY A 281 -15.41 -15.45 -7.06
N ALA A 282 -15.08 -16.50 -6.31
CA ALA A 282 -16.08 -17.36 -5.66
C ALA A 282 -16.85 -16.68 -4.50
N PHE A 283 -16.36 -15.55 -3.98
CA PHE A 283 -17.00 -14.81 -2.88
C PHE A 283 -18.12 -13.90 -3.40
N ALA A 284 -17.90 -13.24 -4.54
CA ALA A 284 -18.86 -12.29 -5.08
C ALA A 284 -18.69 -12.08 -6.58
N ASP A 285 -19.83 -11.89 -7.24
CA ASP A 285 -19.93 -11.24 -8.54
C ASP A 285 -19.81 -9.73 -8.35
N VAL A 286 -19.14 -9.03 -9.27
CA VAL A 286 -18.80 -7.61 -9.10
C VAL A 286 -19.06 -6.81 -10.35
N ASP A 287 -19.93 -5.82 -10.21
CA ASP A 287 -20.25 -4.86 -11.25
C ASP A 287 -19.54 -3.52 -10.99
N VAL A 288 -18.75 -3.03 -11.94
CA VAL A 288 -18.18 -1.68 -11.87
C VAL A 288 -19.25 -0.68 -12.32
N ILE A 289 -19.75 0.11 -11.38
CA ILE A 289 -20.83 1.08 -11.62
C ILE A 289 -20.28 2.40 -12.17
N ASP A 290 -19.16 2.87 -11.60
CA ASP A 290 -18.56 4.15 -11.97
C ASP A 290 -17.05 4.08 -11.75
N LYS A 291 -16.28 4.58 -12.73
CA LYS A 291 -14.82 4.64 -12.67
C LYS A 291 -14.35 5.94 -13.28
N ALA A 292 -13.81 6.80 -12.42
CA ALA A 292 -13.16 8.05 -12.77
C ALA A 292 -11.75 8.10 -12.19
N SER A 293 -10.97 9.12 -12.54
CA SER A 293 -9.55 9.23 -12.14
C SER A 293 -9.30 9.22 -10.63
N CYS A 294 -10.31 9.61 -9.82
CA CYS A 294 -10.21 9.65 -8.35
C CYS A 294 -11.36 8.93 -7.63
N LYS A 295 -12.19 8.17 -8.34
CA LYS A 295 -13.39 7.54 -7.80
C LYS A 295 -13.63 6.19 -8.45
N LEU A 296 -13.91 5.19 -7.63
CA LEU A 296 -14.30 3.85 -8.05
C LEU A 296 -15.55 3.45 -7.26
N THR A 297 -16.63 3.13 -7.97
CA THR A 297 -17.84 2.57 -7.38
C THR A 297 -18.07 1.18 -7.94
N VAL A 298 -18.18 0.20 -7.05
CA VAL A 298 -18.37 -1.21 -7.40
C VAL A 298 -19.49 -1.80 -6.56
N ASP A 299 -20.29 -2.68 -7.16
CA ASP A 299 -21.34 -3.43 -6.50
C ASP A 299 -20.90 -4.88 -6.34
N PHE A 300 -20.73 -5.30 -5.09
CA PHE A 300 -20.46 -6.67 -4.72
C PHE A 300 -21.76 -7.42 -4.48
N LYS A 301 -21.96 -8.44 -5.29
CA LYS A 301 -23.05 -9.39 -5.23
C LYS A 301 -22.55 -10.70 -4.63
N LEU A 302 -22.87 -10.98 -3.36
CA LEU A 302 -22.32 -12.14 -2.65
C LEU A 302 -22.90 -13.47 -3.18
N THR A 303 -22.03 -14.46 -3.39
CA THR A 303 -22.38 -15.73 -4.06
C THR A 303 -22.35 -16.96 -3.14
N ILE A 304 -22.01 -16.77 -1.85
CA ILE A 304 -21.76 -17.85 -0.88
C ILE A 304 -23.04 -18.25 -0.14
#